data_AF-A0A5C3MGC6-F1
#
_entry.id   AF-A0A5C3MGC6-F1
#
_cell.length_a   1.000
_cell.length_b   1.000
_cell.length_c   1.000
_cell.angle_alpha   90.00
_cell.angle_beta   90.00
_cell.angle_gamma   90.00
#
_symmetry.space_group_name_H-M   'P 1'
#
loop_
_entity.id
_entity.type
_entity.pdbx_description
1 polymer ?
#
loop_
_entity_poly.entity_id
_entity_poly.type
_entity_poly.pdbx_seq_one_letter_code
_entity_poly.pdbx_strand_id
1 'polypeptide(L)'
;MTYLRPMLAPIIKIILRPAWLYSGWGGQRRRSYVSTPHTEGQLNNCTMEDSEWLHPIFASDRIKDRKSIFLAHASALPTSSAFPVFLNHLTSLPALKKATHCMYAYRTTDSCSEPPRIMVGQHDGGENGSGDRLSRLLGLSGYENVVVVVSRWYGGVQLGSDRWKRISDVAKDALQKGGFVRSAATGEPVSKGKQKRGGKRKR
;
A
#
# COMPACT_ATOMS: atom_id res chain seq x y z
N MET A 1 56.92 21.25 -14.89
CA MET A 1 55.68 20.88 -15.61
C MET A 1 55.41 19.41 -15.28
N THR A 2 54.36 18.94 -14.62
CA THR A 2 53.03 19.47 -14.26
C THR A 2 52.42 18.56 -13.19
N TYR A 3 51.94 19.19 -12.12
CA TYR A 3 50.76 18.86 -11.29
C TYR A 3 50.53 17.47 -10.64
N LEU A 4 50.65 17.48 -9.30
CA LEU A 4 49.89 16.68 -8.33
C LEU A 4 48.37 16.86 -8.46
N ARG A 5 47.60 15.79 -8.18
CA ARG A 5 46.35 15.70 -7.36
C ARG A 5 45.67 14.31 -7.55
N PRO A 6 44.69 13.88 -6.71
CA PRO A 6 44.31 14.32 -5.37
C PRO A 6 44.04 13.18 -4.34
N MET A 7 43.92 13.59 -3.08
CA MET A 7 43.40 12.85 -1.92
C MET A 7 41.86 12.88 -1.80
N LEU A 8 41.36 12.00 -0.90
CA LEU A 8 40.15 12.07 -0.04
C LEU A 8 38.83 11.44 -0.52
N ALA A 9 38.42 10.35 0.17
CA ALA A 9 37.19 10.20 0.96
C ALA A 9 37.25 8.83 1.70
N PRO A 10 36.72 8.69 2.94
CA PRO A 10 35.26 8.56 3.11
C PRO A 10 34.67 9.31 4.32
N ILE A 11 33.45 9.80 4.12
CA ILE A 11 32.59 10.46 5.10
C ILE A 11 31.96 9.40 6.02
N ILE A 12 32.05 9.65 7.32
CA ILE A 12 31.56 8.80 8.42
C ILE A 12 30.05 9.00 8.64
N LYS A 13 29.43 7.87 8.99
CA LYS A 13 28.01 7.59 9.26
C LYS A 13 27.35 8.57 10.24
N ILE A 14 26.21 9.14 9.84
CA ILE A 14 25.23 9.72 10.77
C ILE A 14 24.20 8.64 11.10
N ILE A 15 24.20 8.22 12.35
CA ILE A 15 23.24 7.31 12.98
C ILE A 15 22.11 8.18 13.54
N LEU A 16 20.90 8.06 13.01
CA LEU A 16 19.68 8.58 13.65
C LEU A 16 18.91 7.40 14.26
N ARG A 17 18.95 7.34 15.59
CA ARG A 17 18.13 6.45 16.44
C ARG A 17 16.80 7.14 16.76
N PRO A 18 15.64 6.47 16.64
CA PRO A 18 14.39 6.98 17.20
C PRO A 18 14.33 6.76 18.72
N ALA A 19 14.04 7.83 19.45
CA ALA A 19 13.87 7.85 20.89
C ALA A 19 12.52 7.24 21.29
N TRP A 20 12.55 6.04 21.85
CA TRP A 20 11.53 5.54 22.78
C TRP A 20 12.23 5.31 24.11
N LEU A 21 12.04 6.23 25.07
CA LEU A 21 12.00 6.00 26.52
C LEU A 21 11.84 7.37 27.19
N TYR A 22 10.80 7.57 28.00
CA TYR A 22 10.97 7.87 29.43
C TYR A 22 9.61 7.75 30.13
N SER A 23 9.64 6.90 31.16
CA SER A 23 8.64 6.78 32.21
C SER A 23 8.73 7.97 33.17
N GLY A 24 7.62 8.28 33.85
CA GLY A 24 7.67 8.59 35.30
C GLY A 24 7.43 10.04 35.75
N TRP A 25 6.27 10.21 36.40
CA TRP A 25 6.06 10.85 37.73
C TRP A 25 6.43 12.32 38.02
N GLY A 26 5.40 13.06 38.47
CA GLY A 26 5.46 13.88 39.70
C GLY A 26 5.64 15.39 39.53
N GLY A 27 4.67 16.19 40.02
CA GLY A 27 4.91 17.61 40.26
C GLY A 27 3.69 18.53 40.18
N GLN A 28 2.92 18.55 41.26
CA GLN A 28 1.80 19.46 41.50
C GLN A 28 2.26 20.93 41.54
N ARG A 29 1.61 21.83 40.78
CA ARG A 29 1.60 23.27 41.08
C ARG A 29 0.26 23.89 40.70
N ARG A 30 -0.44 24.38 41.72
CA ARG A 30 -1.68 25.17 41.63
C ARG A 30 -1.41 26.49 40.91
N ARG A 31 -2.28 26.87 39.97
CA ARG A 31 -2.52 28.27 39.62
C ARG A 31 -4.00 28.45 39.34
N SER A 32 -4.67 29.11 40.27
CA SER A 32 -6.05 29.58 40.19
C SER A 32 -6.16 30.71 39.18
N TYR A 33 -7.15 30.64 38.28
CA TYR A 33 -7.61 31.81 37.52
C TYR A 33 -9.12 31.94 37.69
N VAL A 34 -9.51 33.19 37.96
CA VAL A 34 -10.86 33.66 38.27
C VAL A 34 -11.71 33.73 36.99
N SER A 35 -13.00 33.46 37.14
CA SER A 35 -14.03 33.42 36.11
C SER A 35 -14.49 34.80 35.63
N THR A 36 -14.89 34.90 34.36
CA THR A 36 -16.02 35.75 33.92
C THR A 36 -16.83 35.04 32.82
N PRO A 37 -18.18 35.16 32.81
CA PRO A 37 -19.07 34.49 31.87
C PRO A 37 -19.63 35.42 30.78
N HIS A 38 -20.05 34.81 29.65
CA HIS A 38 -21.12 35.19 28.68
C HIS A 38 -20.72 34.65 27.29
N THR A 39 -21.55 34.13 26.38
CA THR A 39 -22.90 33.55 26.33
C THR A 39 -22.97 32.92 24.94
N GLU A 40 -23.34 31.64 24.92
CA GLU A 40 -24.08 30.86 23.92
C GLU A 40 -24.08 31.30 22.44
N GLY A 41 -23.56 30.39 21.62
CA GLY A 41 -23.86 30.24 20.20
C GLY A 41 -23.47 28.83 19.75
N GLN A 42 -24.38 27.88 19.93
CA GLN A 42 -24.30 26.51 19.39
C GLN A 42 -24.14 26.53 17.85
N LEU A 43 -23.67 25.39 17.32
CA LEU A 43 -23.46 24.97 15.91
C LEU A 43 -21.95 24.72 15.69
N ASN A 44 -21.39 23.51 15.63
CA ASN A 44 -21.91 22.17 15.41
C ASN A 44 -20.93 21.20 16.06
N ASN A 45 -21.42 20.16 16.73
CA ASN A 45 -20.63 18.96 16.95
C ASN A 45 -20.28 18.38 15.56
N CYS A 46 -19.11 18.71 15.01
CA CYS A 46 -18.46 17.84 14.02
C CYS A 46 -18.10 16.55 14.75
N THR A 47 -19.11 15.70 14.93
CA THR A 47 -18.88 14.28 15.03
C THR A 47 -18.14 13.94 13.74
N MET A 48 -16.84 13.72 13.89
CA MET A 48 -16.04 13.07 12.86
C MET A 48 -16.73 11.74 12.66
N GLU A 49 -17.61 11.66 11.65
CA GLU A 49 -18.17 10.40 11.22
C GLU A 49 -16.97 9.51 10.93
N ASP A 50 -16.83 8.46 11.75
CA ASP A 50 -15.86 7.40 11.53
C ASP A 50 -15.98 7.01 10.06
N SER A 51 -14.99 7.43 9.26
CA SER A 51 -15.07 7.33 7.80
C SER A 51 -14.91 5.86 7.42
N GLU A 52 -15.99 5.12 7.59
CA GLU A 52 -16.06 3.69 7.37
C GLU A 52 -16.02 3.41 5.87
N TRP A 53 -15.24 2.41 5.49
CA TRP A 53 -15.10 2.06 4.09
C TRP A 53 -16.27 1.20 3.64
N LEU A 54 -17.12 1.74 2.75
CA LEU A 54 -18.41 1.11 2.37
C LEU A 54 -18.30 0.00 1.32
N HIS A 55 -17.15 -0.15 0.66
CA HIS A 55 -16.97 -1.15 -0.39
C HIS A 55 -16.39 -2.45 0.16
N PRO A 56 -16.83 -3.62 -0.33
CA PRO A 56 -16.30 -4.90 0.12
C PRO A 56 -14.79 -5.02 -0.17
N ILE A 57 -14.04 -5.46 0.84
CA ILE A 57 -12.60 -5.68 0.73
C ILE A 57 -12.35 -7.17 0.50
N PHE A 58 -11.76 -7.49 -0.64
CA PHE A 58 -11.40 -8.85 -1.02
C PHE A 58 -9.93 -9.10 -0.70
N ALA A 59 -9.68 -10.07 0.18
CA ALA A 59 -8.34 -10.48 0.56
C ALA A 59 -7.85 -11.67 -0.28
N SER A 60 -6.57 -11.65 -0.64
CA SER A 60 -5.91 -12.81 -1.22
C SER A 60 -5.67 -13.90 -0.18
N ASP A 61 -5.27 -15.09 -0.64
CA ASP A 61 -4.65 -16.07 0.23
C ASP A 61 -3.27 -15.55 0.69
N ARG A 62 -2.87 -15.96 1.90
CA ARG A 62 -1.56 -15.62 2.43
C ARG A 62 -0.51 -16.51 1.80
N ILE A 63 0.47 -15.93 1.11
CA ILE A 63 1.62 -16.66 0.58
C ILE A 63 2.80 -16.52 1.53
N LYS A 64 3.38 -17.65 1.94
CA LYS A 64 4.62 -17.71 2.72
C LYS A 64 5.78 -18.09 1.81
N ASP A 65 6.88 -17.35 1.88
CA ASP A 65 8.13 -17.64 1.15
C ASP A 65 9.33 -17.22 2.00
N ARG A 66 10.21 -18.17 2.35
CA ARG A 66 11.42 -17.97 3.17
C ARG A 66 11.18 -16.98 4.33
N LYS A 67 10.21 -17.34 5.19
CA LYS A 67 9.76 -16.57 6.37
C LYS A 67 9.07 -15.24 6.07
N SER A 68 9.09 -14.74 4.83
CA SER A 68 8.28 -13.60 4.43
C SER A 68 6.83 -14.04 4.21
N ILE A 69 5.88 -13.18 4.55
CA ILE A 69 4.45 -13.39 4.31
C ILE A 69 3.93 -12.26 3.41
N PHE A 70 3.08 -12.61 2.46
CA PHE A 70 2.44 -11.69 1.52
C PHE A 70 0.92 -11.83 1.64
N LEU A 71 0.22 -10.71 1.62
CA LEU A 71 -1.25 -10.62 1.59
C LEU A 71 -1.64 -9.40 0.76
N ALA A 72 -2.61 -9.55 -0.13
CA ALA A 72 -3.21 -8.43 -0.83
C ALA A 72 -4.64 -8.18 -0.38
N HIS A 73 -5.06 -6.92 -0.43
CA HIS A 73 -6.44 -6.48 -0.31
C HIS A 73 -6.78 -5.68 -1.56
N ALA A 74 -7.94 -5.97 -2.14
CA ALA A 74 -8.48 -5.22 -3.26
C ALA A 74 -9.90 -4.76 -2.95
N SER A 75 -10.28 -3.58 -3.42
CA SER A 75 -11.62 -3.02 -3.26
C SER A 75 -11.98 -2.18 -4.47
N ALA A 76 -13.28 -2.03 -4.72
CA ALA A 76 -13.78 -1.04 -5.66
C ALA A 76 -13.37 0.35 -5.19
N LEU A 77 -12.87 1.17 -6.11
CA LEU A 77 -12.51 2.56 -5.87
C LEU A 77 -13.18 3.42 -6.95
N PRO A 78 -14.34 4.04 -6.66
CA PRO A 78 -15.09 4.79 -7.66
C PRO A 78 -14.37 6.08 -8.09
N THR A 79 -13.64 6.72 -7.17
CA THR A 79 -12.98 8.00 -7.42
C THR A 79 -11.65 8.05 -6.68
N SER A 80 -10.65 8.72 -7.25
CA SER A 80 -9.34 8.88 -6.60
C SER A 80 -9.42 9.60 -5.25
N SER A 81 -10.42 10.48 -5.04
CA SER A 81 -10.66 11.19 -3.78
C SER A 81 -11.05 10.26 -2.63
N ALA A 82 -11.62 9.09 -2.91
CA ALA A 82 -11.97 8.10 -1.89
C ALA A 82 -10.78 7.25 -1.42
N PHE A 83 -9.64 7.33 -2.13
CA PHE A 83 -8.45 6.52 -1.82
C PHE A 83 -7.89 6.74 -0.40
N PRO A 84 -7.77 7.99 0.12
CA PRO A 84 -7.28 8.20 1.47
C PRO A 84 -8.17 7.56 2.54
N VAL A 85 -9.50 7.56 2.34
CA VAL A 85 -10.46 6.91 3.25
C VAL A 85 -10.22 5.40 3.29
N PHE A 86 -10.09 4.77 2.11
CA PHE A 86 -9.75 3.35 2.01
C PHE A 86 -8.42 3.03 2.71
N LEU A 87 -7.38 3.81 2.44
CA LEU A 87 -6.05 3.55 2.97
C LEU A 87 -6.03 3.70 4.50
N ASN A 88 -6.71 4.71 5.04
CA ASN A 88 -6.86 4.91 6.49
C ASN A 88 -7.63 3.74 7.12
N HIS A 89 -8.76 3.35 6.54
CA HIS A 89 -9.54 2.21 7.01
C HIS A 89 -8.70 0.92 7.01
N LEU A 90 -7.99 0.63 5.92
CA LEU A 90 -7.18 -0.57 5.79
C LEU A 90 -5.98 -0.58 6.76
N THR A 91 -5.29 0.55 6.91
CA THR A 91 -4.15 0.68 7.84
C THR A 91 -4.56 0.78 9.30
N SER A 92 -5.84 1.05 9.60
CA SER A 92 -6.37 0.97 10.96
C SER A 92 -6.36 -0.46 11.52
N LEU A 93 -6.44 -1.46 10.62
CA LEU A 93 -6.51 -2.88 10.99
C LEU A 93 -5.22 -3.34 11.70
N PRO A 94 -5.32 -3.94 12.90
CA PRO A 94 -4.16 -4.35 13.69
C PRO A 94 -3.19 -5.31 12.97
N ALA A 95 -3.73 -6.14 12.07
CA ALA A 95 -2.93 -7.07 11.29
C ALA A 95 -1.96 -6.33 10.34
N LEU A 96 -2.43 -5.24 9.73
CA LEU A 96 -1.70 -4.50 8.70
C LEU A 96 -0.74 -3.45 9.27
N LYS A 97 -1.04 -2.91 10.46
CA LYS A 97 -0.11 -2.04 11.21
C LYS A 97 1.26 -2.66 11.45
N LYS A 98 1.33 -4.00 11.52
CA LYS A 98 2.57 -4.76 11.74
C LYS A 98 3.31 -5.13 10.45
N ALA A 99 2.77 -4.80 9.28
CA ALA A 99 3.43 -5.09 8.01
C ALA A 99 4.71 -4.25 7.89
N THR A 100 5.79 -4.87 7.42
CA THR A 100 7.08 -4.17 7.25
C THR A 100 7.06 -3.30 6.00
N HIS A 101 6.29 -3.72 4.98
CA HIS A 101 6.12 -3.00 3.73
C HIS A 101 4.65 -3.03 3.31
N CYS A 102 4.15 -1.90 2.81
CA CYS A 102 2.77 -1.74 2.37
C CYS A 102 2.75 -0.94 1.07
N MET A 103 2.72 -1.65 -0.05
CA MET A 103 2.68 -1.06 -1.39
C MET A 103 1.26 -1.01 -1.91
N TYR A 104 0.97 -0.07 -2.82
CA TYR A 104 -0.34 0.01 -3.43
C TYR A 104 -0.29 0.54 -4.86
N ALA A 105 -1.35 0.25 -5.59
CA ALA A 105 -1.70 0.97 -6.81
C ALA A 105 -3.22 1.04 -6.94
N TYR A 106 -3.70 2.09 -7.59
CA TYR A 106 -5.09 2.22 -7.99
C TYR A 106 -5.20 2.78 -9.40
N ARG A 107 -6.34 2.49 -10.02
CA ARG A 107 -6.73 3.04 -11.31
C ARG A 107 -8.22 3.34 -11.27
N THR A 108 -8.59 4.58 -11.52
CA THR A 108 -9.99 5.04 -11.59
C THR A 108 -10.22 5.79 -12.88
N THR A 109 -11.43 5.73 -13.40
CA THR A 109 -11.83 6.45 -14.62
C THR A 109 -12.77 7.57 -14.21
N ASP A 110 -12.38 8.81 -14.49
CA ASP A 110 -13.23 9.97 -14.31
C ASP A 110 -14.12 10.13 -15.53
N SER A 111 -15.41 9.80 -15.36
CA SER A 111 -16.43 9.91 -16.39
C SER A 111 -17.00 11.33 -16.53
N CYS A 112 -16.64 12.26 -15.65
CA CYS A 112 -17.10 13.65 -15.72
C CYS A 112 -16.31 14.48 -16.74
N SER A 113 -15.13 14.01 -17.15
CA SER A 113 -14.34 14.62 -18.21
C SER A 113 -14.64 13.96 -19.56
N GLU A 114 -14.74 14.76 -20.63
CA GLU A 114 -14.83 14.28 -22.00
C GLU A 114 -13.57 14.66 -22.79
N PRO A 115 -12.74 13.69 -23.24
CA PRO A 115 -12.88 12.24 -23.06
C PRO A 115 -12.60 11.77 -21.61
N PRO A 116 -13.05 10.55 -21.22
CA PRO A 116 -12.84 10.01 -19.88
C PRO A 116 -11.36 9.97 -19.50
N ARG A 117 -11.03 10.52 -18.33
CA ARG A 117 -9.64 10.62 -17.87
C ARG A 117 -9.32 9.51 -16.88
N ILE A 118 -8.23 8.80 -17.16
CA ILE A 118 -7.74 7.76 -16.25
C ILE A 118 -6.85 8.39 -15.20
N MET A 119 -7.20 8.20 -13.93
CA MET A 119 -6.39 8.59 -12.78
C MET A 119 -5.68 7.36 -12.22
N VAL A 120 -4.37 7.48 -12.07
CA VAL A 120 -3.51 6.40 -11.58
C VAL A 120 -2.70 6.92 -10.41
N GLY A 121 -2.64 6.15 -9.33
CA GLY A 121 -1.75 6.43 -8.20
C GLY A 121 -1.08 5.14 -7.73
N GLN A 122 0.16 5.26 -7.29
CA GLN A 122 0.98 4.12 -6.88
C GLN A 122 2.03 4.53 -5.85
N HIS A 123 2.44 3.59 -5.00
CA HIS A 123 3.44 3.82 -3.97
C HIS A 123 4.16 2.53 -3.59
N ASP A 124 5.47 2.62 -3.43
CA ASP A 124 6.35 1.46 -3.22
C ASP A 124 6.34 0.90 -1.78
N GLY A 125 5.94 1.69 -0.78
CA GLY A 125 5.77 1.18 0.58
C GLY A 125 7.05 0.62 1.23
N GLY A 126 8.22 1.09 0.80
CA GLY A 126 9.54 0.58 1.23
C GLY A 126 10.08 -0.60 0.41
N GLU A 127 9.35 -1.06 -0.61
CA GLU A 127 9.78 -2.10 -1.55
C GLU A 127 9.93 -1.47 -2.93
N ASN A 128 11.12 -0.93 -3.21
CA ASN A 128 11.40 -0.11 -4.38
C ASN A 128 11.00 -0.79 -5.71
N GLY A 129 10.19 -0.11 -6.53
CA GLY A 129 9.65 -0.55 -7.82
C GLY A 129 8.36 -1.38 -7.75
N SER A 130 7.75 -1.54 -6.57
CA SER A 130 6.55 -2.34 -6.40
C SER A 130 5.26 -1.65 -6.82
N GLY A 131 5.14 -0.34 -6.59
CA GLY A 131 3.99 0.46 -6.97
C GLY A 131 3.85 0.55 -8.48
N ASP A 132 4.95 0.81 -9.20
CA ASP A 132 4.97 0.77 -10.67
C ASP A 132 4.54 -0.61 -11.19
N ARG A 133 5.04 -1.69 -10.56
CA ARG A 133 4.68 -3.05 -10.93
C ARG A 133 3.19 -3.35 -10.73
N LEU A 134 2.60 -2.88 -9.64
CA LEU A 134 1.16 -3.03 -9.38
C LEU A 134 0.33 -2.17 -10.34
N SER A 135 0.74 -0.94 -10.58
CA SER A 135 0.09 -0.04 -11.56
C SER A 135 0.07 -0.66 -12.96
N ARG A 136 1.22 -1.17 -13.42
CA ARG A 136 1.35 -1.88 -14.69
C ARG A 136 0.48 -3.14 -14.73
N LEU A 137 0.37 -3.87 -13.62
CA LEU A 137 -0.51 -5.04 -13.52
C LEU A 137 -1.97 -4.64 -13.73
N LEU A 138 -2.46 -3.58 -13.08
CA LEU A 138 -3.82 -3.08 -13.27
C LEU A 138 -4.06 -2.66 -14.71
N GLY A 139 -3.14 -1.88 -15.29
CA GLY A 139 -3.26 -1.39 -16.66
C GLY A 139 -3.24 -2.49 -17.72
N LEU A 140 -2.27 -3.42 -17.66
CA LEU A 140 -2.19 -4.52 -18.62
C LEU A 140 -3.33 -5.54 -18.45
N SER A 141 -3.88 -5.66 -17.25
CA SER A 141 -5.01 -6.55 -17.00
C SER A 141 -6.35 -5.90 -17.31
N GLY A 142 -6.38 -4.61 -17.63
CA GLY A 142 -7.59 -3.85 -17.94
C GLY A 142 -8.46 -3.54 -16.72
N TYR A 143 -7.94 -3.61 -15.49
CA TYR A 143 -8.76 -3.31 -14.31
C TYR A 143 -8.93 -1.81 -14.12
N GLU A 144 -10.17 -1.38 -13.88
CA GLU A 144 -10.54 0.01 -13.64
C GLU A 144 -11.44 0.15 -12.41
N ASN A 145 -11.49 1.35 -11.86
CA ASN A 145 -12.21 1.70 -10.63
C ASN A 145 -11.87 0.74 -9.47
N VAL A 146 -10.58 0.45 -9.32
CA VAL A 146 -10.08 -0.50 -8.33
C VAL A 146 -8.82 0.01 -7.65
N VAL A 147 -8.67 -0.39 -6.39
CA VAL A 147 -7.43 -0.24 -5.62
C VAL A 147 -6.95 -1.61 -5.18
N VAL A 148 -5.63 -1.81 -5.22
CA VAL A 148 -4.96 -2.97 -4.64
C VAL A 148 -3.85 -2.52 -3.72
N VAL A 149 -3.83 -3.09 -2.51
CA VAL A 149 -2.79 -2.89 -1.50
C VAL A 149 -2.17 -4.24 -1.21
N VAL A 150 -0.85 -4.34 -1.31
CA VAL A 150 -0.10 -5.54 -0.94
C VAL A 150 0.72 -5.24 0.30
N SER A 151 0.57 -6.08 1.30
CA SER A 151 1.31 -6.04 2.55
C SER A 151 2.30 -7.20 2.59
N ARG A 152 3.55 -6.88 2.94
CA ARG A 152 4.60 -7.86 3.21
C ARG A 152 5.04 -7.76 4.66
N TRP A 153 5.18 -8.92 5.31
CA TRP A 153 5.91 -9.06 6.56
C TRP A 153 7.26 -9.70 6.24
N TYR A 154 8.33 -8.93 6.34
CA TYR A 154 9.69 -9.38 6.04
C TYR A 154 10.19 -10.35 7.13
N GLY A 155 10.59 -11.55 6.70
CA GLY A 155 11.07 -12.61 7.60
C GLY A 155 12.57 -12.63 7.85
N GLY A 156 13.31 -11.58 7.46
CA GLY A 156 14.78 -11.51 7.63
C GLY A 156 15.59 -12.07 6.46
N VAL A 157 14.96 -12.60 5.41
CA VAL A 157 15.65 -13.20 4.24
C VAL A 157 15.34 -12.43 2.96
N GLN A 158 16.37 -11.94 2.29
CA GLN A 158 16.24 -11.29 0.99
C GLN A 158 15.79 -12.31 -0.07
N LEU A 159 14.66 -12.03 -0.71
CA LEU A 159 14.08 -12.91 -1.73
C LEU A 159 14.59 -12.60 -3.15
N GLY A 160 15.29 -11.48 -3.35
CA GLY A 160 15.71 -11.03 -4.68
C GLY A 160 14.52 -10.77 -5.60
N SER A 161 14.51 -11.41 -6.77
CA SER A 161 13.44 -11.31 -7.77
C SER A 161 12.16 -12.07 -7.38
N ASP A 162 12.25 -13.08 -6.50
CA ASP A 162 11.09 -13.90 -6.15
C ASP A 162 10.01 -13.13 -5.39
N ARG A 163 10.39 -12.09 -4.62
CA ARG A 163 9.40 -11.21 -3.95
C ARG A 163 8.42 -10.65 -4.96
N TRP A 164 8.90 -10.30 -6.15
CA TRP A 164 8.08 -9.75 -7.20
C TRP A 164 7.04 -10.75 -7.65
N LYS A 165 7.45 -11.98 -7.93
CA LYS A 165 6.50 -13.04 -8.26
C LYS A 165 5.39 -13.13 -7.21
N ARG A 166 5.75 -13.15 -5.92
CA ARG A 166 4.76 -13.24 -4.82
C ARG A 166 3.81 -12.04 -4.77
N ILE A 167 4.34 -10.82 -4.89
CA ILE A 167 3.55 -9.57 -4.88
C ILE A 167 2.51 -9.58 -5.99
N SER A 168 2.89 -9.98 -7.20
CA SER A 168 1.94 -10.06 -8.31
C SER A 168 0.95 -11.21 -8.16
N ASP A 169 1.38 -12.36 -7.63
CA ASP A 169 0.48 -13.51 -7.40
C ASP A 169 -0.63 -13.14 -6.41
N VAL A 170 -0.28 -12.55 -5.25
CA VAL A 170 -1.29 -12.14 -4.26
C VAL A 170 -2.20 -11.02 -4.78
N ALA A 171 -1.65 -10.05 -5.52
CA ALA A 171 -2.46 -8.98 -6.11
C ALA A 171 -3.49 -9.53 -7.10
N LYS A 172 -3.07 -10.44 -7.99
CA LYS A 172 -3.98 -11.09 -8.94
C LYS A 172 -5.07 -11.90 -8.24
N ASP A 173 -4.70 -12.63 -7.18
CA ASP A 173 -5.66 -13.43 -6.42
C ASP A 173 -6.74 -12.56 -5.75
N ALA A 174 -6.34 -11.46 -5.08
CA ALA A 174 -7.31 -10.52 -4.49
C ALA A 174 -8.23 -9.89 -5.54
N LEU A 175 -7.68 -9.48 -6.69
CA LEU A 175 -8.45 -8.92 -7.79
C LEU A 175 -9.43 -9.95 -8.40
N GLN A 176 -8.99 -11.19 -8.56
CA GLN A 176 -9.82 -12.27 -9.08
C GLN A 176 -10.96 -12.62 -8.12
N LYS A 177 -10.69 -12.66 -6.81
CA LYS A 177 -11.72 -12.89 -5.78
C LYS A 177 -12.75 -11.78 -5.71
N GLY A 178 -12.35 -10.54 -5.98
CA GLY A 178 -13.26 -9.40 -6.04
C GLY A 178 -14.09 -9.30 -7.32
N GLY A 179 -13.82 -10.14 -8.33
CA GLY A 179 -14.58 -10.15 -9.58
C GLY A 179 -14.55 -8.83 -10.34
N PHE A 180 -13.49 -8.02 -10.18
CA PHE A 180 -13.43 -6.69 -10.78
C PHE A 180 -13.47 -6.77 -12.31
N VAL A 181 -14.21 -5.83 -12.90
CA VAL A 181 -14.41 -5.76 -14.35
C VAL A 181 -13.09 -5.37 -15.02
N ARG A 182 -12.80 -6.07 -16.12
CA ARG A 182 -11.70 -5.74 -17.01
C ARG A 182 -12.32 -4.93 -18.14
N SER A 183 -12.00 -3.64 -18.23
CA SER A 183 -12.44 -2.80 -19.35
C SER A 183 -11.98 -3.46 -20.64
N ALA A 184 -12.91 -3.63 -21.57
CA ALA A 184 -12.70 -4.30 -22.84
C ALA A 184 -11.81 -3.44 -23.75
N ALA A 185 -10.52 -3.38 -23.44
CA ALA A 185 -9.50 -2.92 -24.36
C ALA A 185 -9.15 -4.11 -25.26
N THR A 186 -9.58 -4.01 -26.52
CA THR A 186 -9.28 -4.82 -27.71
C THR A 186 -8.12 -5.82 -27.56
N GLY A 187 -8.44 -7.14 -27.53
CA GLY A 187 -7.47 -8.21 -27.75
C GLY A 187 -7.71 -9.51 -26.97
N GLU A 188 -8.47 -10.43 -27.56
CA GLU A 188 -8.48 -11.91 -27.44
C GLU A 188 -8.48 -12.61 -26.05
N PRO A 189 -9.29 -13.68 -25.87
CA PRO A 189 -9.25 -14.50 -24.65
C PRO A 189 -7.95 -15.33 -24.57
N VAL A 190 -7.12 -15.07 -23.55
CA VAL A 190 -5.98 -15.94 -23.21
C VAL A 190 -6.51 -17.27 -22.65
N SER A 191 -6.49 -18.29 -23.50
CA SER A 191 -6.70 -19.69 -23.15
C SER A 191 -5.76 -20.13 -22.01
N LYS A 192 -6.34 -20.76 -20.97
CA LYS A 192 -5.62 -21.38 -19.85
C LYS A 192 -4.62 -22.43 -20.35
N GLY A 193 -3.34 -22.07 -20.40
CA GLY A 193 -2.23 -22.98 -20.67
C GLY A 193 -2.01 -23.95 -19.50
N LYS A 194 -2.39 -25.21 -19.71
CA LYS A 194 -2.18 -26.35 -18.80
C LYS A 194 -0.67 -26.60 -18.65
N GLN A 195 -0.16 -26.43 -17.43
CA GLN A 195 1.25 -26.62 -17.08
C GLN A 195 1.64 -28.11 -17.16
N LYS A 196 2.39 -28.51 -18.20
CA LYS A 196 3.02 -29.85 -18.26
C LYS A 196 4.28 -29.85 -17.37
N ARG A 197 4.23 -30.62 -16.28
CA ARG A 197 5.41 -30.99 -15.47
C ARG A 197 6.26 -32.00 -16.25
N GLY A 198 7.38 -31.55 -16.80
CA GLY A 198 8.41 -32.42 -17.37
C GLY A 198 9.41 -32.85 -16.29
N GLY A 199 9.28 -34.07 -15.78
CA GLY A 199 10.26 -34.69 -14.90
C GLY A 199 11.53 -35.05 -15.68
N LYS A 200 12.69 -34.54 -15.24
CA LYS A 200 13.99 -34.91 -15.79
C LYS A 200 14.54 -36.10 -15.02
N ARG A 201 14.44 -37.30 -15.62
CA ARG A 201 15.13 -38.52 -15.15
C ARG A 201 16.61 -38.44 -15.51
N LYS A 202 17.46 -38.73 -14.51
CA LYS A 202 18.91 -38.98 -14.63
C LYS A 202 19.18 -40.11 -15.63
N ARG A 203 20.20 -39.93 -16.46
CA ARG A 203 21.05 -41.00 -16.98
C ARG A 203 22.44 -40.75 -16.43
#